data_AF-A0A2I0P5Y0-F1
#
_entry.id   AF-A0A2I0P5Y0-F1
#
_cell.length_a   1.000
_cell.length_b   1.000
_cell.length_c   1.000
_cell.angle_alpha   90.00
_cell.angle_beta   90.00
_cell.angle_gamma   90.00
#
_symmetry.space_group_name_H-M   'P 1'
#
loop_
_entity.id
_entity.type
_entity.pdbx_description
1 polymer ?
#
loop_
_entity_poly.entity_id
_entity_poly.type
_entity_poly.pdbx_seq_one_letter_code
_entity_poly.pdbx_strand_id
1 'polypeptide(L)'
;MGQETVVSSEEAAEVLAYADPIADNVMQGFNEGNYTAYSRDFGPEMKQALDEVAFEQNRAQVTSRVGLYESRGEPVVTETGDYIAVTYRAAFEREDGVALRFVFKMDDESHRLHGLWFNSPKLRS
;
A
#
# COMPACT_ATOMS: atom_id res chain seq x y z
N MET A 1 14.19 -16.30 0.20
CA MET A 1 13.07 -15.45 0.65
C MET A 1 12.83 -15.79 2.11
N GLY A 2 12.83 -14.78 2.99
CA GLY A 2 12.57 -15.00 4.41
C GLY A 2 11.18 -15.58 4.62
N GLN A 3 10.99 -16.32 5.70
CA GLN A 3 9.67 -16.77 6.10
C GLN A 3 8.90 -15.56 6.63
N GLU A 4 7.71 -15.33 6.09
CA GLU A 4 6.82 -14.28 6.56
C GLU A 4 6.08 -14.77 7.81
N THR A 5 6.09 -13.95 8.86
CA THR A 5 5.46 -14.27 10.15
C THR A 5 4.41 -13.22 10.46
N VAL A 6 3.22 -13.64 10.90
CA VAL A 6 2.19 -12.71 11.39
C VAL A 6 2.62 -12.21 12.77
N VAL A 7 2.66 -10.89 12.94
CA VAL A 7 3.08 -10.27 14.22
C VAL A 7 1.98 -10.38 15.27
N SER A 8 2.34 -10.12 16.53
CA SER A 8 1.36 -10.10 17.64
C SER A 8 0.35 -8.96 17.47
N SER A 9 -0.80 -9.04 18.16
CA SER A 9 -1.83 -7.99 18.09
C SER A 9 -1.37 -6.64 18.67
N GLU A 10 -0.46 -6.66 19.65
CA GLU A 10 0.10 -5.44 20.27
C GLU A 10 1.04 -4.74 19.29
N GLU A 11 1.98 -5.48 18.72
CA GLU A 11 2.89 -4.98 17.69
C GLU A 11 2.15 -4.52 16.42
N ALA A 12 1.13 -5.27 16.00
CA ALA A 12 0.25 -4.84 14.91
C ALA A 12 -0.40 -3.48 15.21
N ALA A 13 -0.86 -3.24 16.44
CA ALA A 13 -1.49 -1.95 16.80
C ALA A 13 -0.50 -0.78 16.71
N GLU A 14 0.76 -0.98 17.13
CA GLU A 14 1.82 0.04 16.99
C GLU A 14 2.10 0.36 15.52
N VAL A 15 2.15 -0.68 14.68
CA VAL A 15 2.39 -0.55 13.24
C VAL A 15 1.24 0.17 12.54
N LEU A 16 0.00 -0.19 12.89
CA LEU A 16 -1.19 0.41 12.30
C LEU A 16 -1.36 1.88 12.66
N ALA A 17 -0.83 2.32 13.81
CA ALA A 17 -0.88 3.73 14.22
C ALA A 17 -0.20 4.68 13.21
N TYR A 18 0.85 4.22 12.52
CA TYR A 18 1.46 4.97 11.42
C TYR A 18 1.01 4.50 10.04
N ALA A 19 0.71 3.21 9.85
CA ALA A 19 0.38 2.67 8.53
C ALA A 19 -1.01 3.10 8.04
N ASP A 20 -2.01 3.18 8.92
CA ASP A 20 -3.37 3.59 8.56
C ASP A 20 -3.44 4.99 7.93
N PRO A 21 -2.91 6.06 8.57
CA PRO A 21 -2.95 7.40 7.97
C PRO A 21 -2.15 7.48 6.67
N ILE A 22 -1.06 6.72 6.54
CA ILE A 22 -0.28 6.63 5.29
C ILE A 22 -1.10 5.95 4.20
N ALA A 23 -1.77 4.84 4.50
CA ALA A 23 -2.64 4.15 3.56
C ALA A 23 -3.80 5.05 3.10
N ASP A 24 -4.40 5.83 4.01
CA ASP A 24 -5.43 6.81 3.68
C ASP A 24 -4.92 7.90 2.72
N ASN A 25 -3.77 8.50 3.01
CA ASN A 25 -3.16 9.52 2.14
C ASN A 25 -2.85 8.97 0.74
N VAL A 26 -2.23 7.79 0.68
CA VAL A 26 -1.87 7.13 -0.58
C VAL A 26 -3.13 6.82 -1.39
N MET A 27 -4.15 6.23 -0.77
CA MET A 27 -5.37 5.85 -1.48
C MET A 27 -6.23 7.06 -1.87
N GLN A 28 -6.21 8.14 -1.09
CA GLN A 28 -6.80 9.41 -1.48
C GLN A 28 -6.09 9.99 -2.70
N GLY A 29 -4.75 10.08 -2.68
CA GLY A 29 -3.96 10.55 -3.81
C GLY A 29 -4.16 9.69 -5.07
N PHE A 30 -4.29 8.37 -4.89
CA PHE A 30 -4.66 7.45 -5.96
C PHE A 30 -6.03 7.80 -6.55
N ASN A 31 -7.05 8.01 -5.72
CA ASN A 31 -8.39 8.34 -6.21
C ASN A 31 -8.42 9.68 -6.94
N GLU A 32 -7.80 10.71 -6.36
CA GLU A 32 -7.75 12.07 -6.92
C GLU A 32 -6.87 12.18 -8.16
N GLY A 33 -6.02 11.18 -8.44
CA GLY A 33 -5.01 11.29 -9.49
C GLY A 33 -3.93 12.31 -9.15
N ASN A 34 -3.67 12.50 -7.85
CA ASN A 34 -2.74 13.50 -7.34
C ASN A 34 -1.43 12.83 -6.91
N TYR A 35 -0.43 12.88 -7.78
CA TYR A 35 0.88 12.28 -7.52
C TYR A 35 1.58 12.85 -6.28
N THR A 36 1.40 14.15 -6.00
CA THR A 36 2.02 14.79 -4.84
C THR A 36 1.45 14.24 -3.53
N ALA A 37 0.13 14.01 -3.48
CA ALA A 37 -0.51 13.35 -2.34
C ALA A 37 -0.13 11.87 -2.26
N TYR A 38 -0.18 11.16 -3.40
CA TYR A 38 0.10 9.73 -3.51
C TYR A 38 1.53 9.37 -3.07
N SER A 39 2.52 10.19 -3.43
CA SER A 39 3.93 9.95 -3.14
C SER A 39 4.42 10.59 -1.85
N ARG A 40 3.56 11.29 -1.10
CA ARG A 40 3.96 12.09 0.08
C ARG A 40 4.85 11.29 1.05
N ASP A 41 4.38 10.09 1.39
CA ASP A 41 4.97 9.21 2.41
C ASP A 41 5.97 8.19 1.82
N PHE A 42 6.34 8.32 0.54
CA PHE A 42 7.29 7.41 -0.10
C PHE A 42 8.73 7.64 0.31
N GLY A 43 9.46 6.54 0.46
CA GLY A 43 10.91 6.51 0.54
C GLY A 43 11.56 7.09 -0.71
N PRO A 44 12.82 7.58 -0.63
CA PRO A 44 13.53 8.13 -1.77
C PRO A 44 13.59 7.17 -2.98
N GLU A 45 13.78 5.89 -2.72
CA GLU A 45 13.83 4.83 -3.75
C GLU A 45 12.48 4.64 -4.44
N MET A 46 11.37 4.63 -3.68
CA MET A 46 10.03 4.56 -4.25
C MET A 46 9.70 5.77 -5.12
N LYS A 47 10.08 6.99 -4.71
CA LYS A 47 9.88 8.21 -5.51
C LYS A 47 10.67 8.20 -6.83
N GLN A 48 11.81 7.52 -6.86
CA GLN A 48 12.60 7.34 -8.08
C GLN A 48 12.00 6.26 -8.99
N ALA A 49 11.48 5.18 -8.41
CA ALA A 49 10.92 4.06 -9.17
C ALA A 49 9.50 4.33 -9.70
N LEU A 50 8.72 5.12 -8.96
CA LEU A 50 7.33 5.45 -9.28
C LEU A 50 7.18 6.97 -9.35
N ASP A 51 7.74 7.55 -10.42
CA ASP A 51 7.56 8.98 -10.74
C ASP A 51 6.13 9.29 -11.20
N GLU A 52 5.85 10.56 -11.51
CA GLU A 52 4.50 11.01 -11.89
C GLU A 52 3.98 10.30 -13.14
N VAL A 53 4.84 10.07 -14.14
CA VAL A 53 4.46 9.38 -15.38
C VAL A 53 4.14 7.92 -15.10
N ALA A 54 4.97 7.24 -14.32
CA ALA A 54 4.73 5.87 -13.91
C ALA A 54 3.46 5.76 -13.05
N PHE A 55 3.21 6.72 -12.16
CA PHE A 55 1.97 6.79 -11.38
C PHE A 55 0.74 6.88 -12.27
N GLU A 56 0.70 7.82 -13.23
CA GLU A 56 -0.45 7.98 -14.12
C GLU A 56 -0.74 6.70 -14.92
N GLN A 57 0.30 6.05 -15.45
CA GLN A 57 0.18 4.80 -16.19
C GLN A 57 -0.36 3.66 -15.30
N ASN A 58 0.22 3.48 -14.12
CA ASN A 58 -0.23 2.46 -13.17
C ASN A 58 -1.66 2.73 -12.71
N ARG A 59 -2.01 3.97 -12.39
CA ARG A 59 -3.37 4.38 -12.01
C ARG A 59 -4.36 4.08 -13.12
N ALA A 60 -4.06 4.43 -14.36
CA ALA A 60 -4.94 4.14 -15.50
C ALA A 60 -5.14 2.63 -15.67
N GLN A 61 -4.09 1.82 -15.51
CA GLN A 61 -4.18 0.37 -15.58
C GLN A 61 -5.07 -0.20 -14.47
N VAL A 62 -4.85 0.21 -13.21
CA VAL A 62 -5.65 -0.27 -12.07
C VAL A 62 -7.10 0.18 -12.20
N THR A 63 -7.35 1.47 -12.41
CA THR A 63 -8.72 2.04 -12.48
C THR A 63 -9.51 1.55 -13.69
N SER A 64 -8.86 1.19 -14.82
CA SER A 64 -9.55 0.55 -15.95
C SER A 64 -10.06 -0.84 -15.61
N ARG A 65 -9.38 -1.58 -14.73
CA ARG A 65 -9.68 -2.99 -14.40
C ARG A 65 -10.58 -3.15 -13.19
N VAL A 66 -10.24 -2.46 -12.09
CA VAL A 66 -10.90 -2.61 -10.79
C VAL A 66 -11.66 -1.37 -10.34
N GLY A 67 -11.48 -0.23 -11.02
CA GLY A 67 -12.12 1.04 -10.65
C GLY A 67 -11.36 1.83 -9.60
N LEU A 68 -12.01 2.82 -8.99
CA LEU A 68 -11.46 3.60 -7.87
C LEU A 68 -11.58 2.85 -6.55
N TYR A 69 -10.74 3.24 -5.58
CA TYR A 69 -10.77 2.69 -4.22
C TYR A 69 -11.97 3.21 -3.44
N GLU A 70 -12.66 2.34 -2.71
CA GLU A 70 -13.83 2.69 -1.91
C GLU A 70 -13.58 2.55 -0.41
N SER A 71 -13.05 1.40 0.02
CA SER A 71 -12.82 1.12 1.45
C SER A 71 -11.81 0.00 1.66
N ARG A 72 -11.39 -0.19 2.92
CA ARG A 72 -10.54 -1.30 3.35
C ARG A 72 -11.11 -1.98 4.58
N GLY A 73 -10.93 -3.31 4.63
CA GLY A 73 -11.21 -4.13 5.81
C GLY A 73 -10.03 -4.21 6.77
N GLU A 74 -10.13 -5.13 7.72
CA GLU A 74 -9.09 -5.37 8.72
C GLU A 74 -7.77 -5.79 8.06
N PRO A 75 -6.64 -5.15 8.43
CA PRO A 75 -5.33 -5.49 7.91
C PRO A 75 -4.76 -6.76 8.56
N VAL A 76 -3.84 -7.38 7.83
CA VAL A 76 -2.90 -8.36 8.38
C VAL A 76 -1.51 -7.75 8.36
N VAL A 77 -0.85 -7.74 9.51
CA VAL A 77 0.52 -7.24 9.66
C VAL A 77 1.47 -8.44 9.73
N THR A 78 2.52 -8.39 8.92
CA THR A 78 3.51 -9.46 8.81
C THR A 78 4.93 -8.91 8.76
N GLU A 79 5.87 -9.65 9.35
CA GLU A 79 7.29 -9.32 9.31
C GLU A 79 8.06 -10.28 8.39
N THR A 80 9.13 -9.78 7.77
CA THR A 80 10.08 -10.58 7.00
C THR A 80 11.45 -9.90 6.98
N GLY A 81 12.40 -10.43 7.77
CA GLY A 81 13.71 -9.80 7.91
C GLY A 81 13.57 -8.41 8.57
N ASP A 82 14.14 -7.38 7.94
CA ASP A 82 14.11 -6.00 8.46
C ASP A 82 12.88 -5.19 8.01
N TYR A 83 11.88 -5.87 7.42
CA TYR A 83 10.69 -5.25 6.84
C TYR A 83 9.42 -5.72 7.52
N ILE A 84 8.48 -4.79 7.64
CA ILE A 84 7.12 -5.05 8.08
C ILE A 84 6.13 -4.67 6.97
N ALA A 85 5.17 -5.55 6.73
CA ALA A 85 4.17 -5.39 5.69
C ALA A 85 2.78 -5.32 6.31
N VAL A 86 2.00 -4.33 5.87
CA VAL A 86 0.59 -4.19 6.22
C VAL A 86 -0.22 -4.49 4.98
N THR A 87 -1.01 -5.55 5.04
CA THR A 87 -1.84 -5.99 3.92
C THR A 87 -3.32 -5.76 4.24
N TYR A 88 -3.93 -4.81 3.54
CA TYR A 88 -5.36 -4.56 3.64
C TYR A 88 -6.12 -5.31 2.55
N ARG A 89 -7.30 -5.80 2.90
CA ARG A 89 -8.27 -6.28 1.92
C ARG A 89 -9.20 -5.13 1.54
N ALA A 90 -9.03 -4.58 0.36
CA ALA A 90 -9.76 -3.40 -0.11
C ALA A 90 -10.90 -3.73 -1.08
N ALA A 91 -11.92 -2.88 -1.04
CA ALA A 91 -13.00 -2.81 -2.02
C ALA A 91 -12.72 -1.68 -3.01
N PHE A 92 -12.90 -1.99 -4.29
CA PHE A 92 -12.86 -1.05 -5.40
C PHE A 92 -14.18 -1.15 -6.18
N GLU A 93 -14.53 -0.10 -6.93
CA GLU A 93 -15.83 0.02 -7.63
C GLU A 93 -16.21 -1.21 -8.49
N ARG A 94 -15.23 -1.97 -8.98
CA ARG A 94 -15.43 -3.15 -9.84
C ARG A 94 -14.88 -4.45 -9.25
N GLU A 95 -14.24 -4.44 -8.09
CA GLU A 95 -13.69 -5.65 -7.47
C GLU A 95 -13.51 -5.51 -5.96
N ASP A 96 -14.04 -6.49 -5.23
CA ASP A 96 -13.75 -6.68 -3.82
C ASP A 96 -12.55 -7.58 -3.60
N GLY A 97 -11.82 -7.32 -2.52
CA GLY A 97 -10.73 -8.18 -2.09
C GLY A 97 -9.41 -7.93 -2.81
N VAL A 98 -9.22 -6.73 -3.35
CA VAL A 98 -7.90 -6.29 -3.82
C VAL A 98 -6.97 -6.21 -2.60
N ALA A 99 -5.90 -7.00 -2.60
CA ALA A 99 -4.90 -6.96 -1.54
C ALA A 99 -3.97 -5.76 -1.77
N LEU A 100 -4.05 -4.78 -0.88
CA LEU A 100 -3.16 -3.63 -0.84
C LEU A 100 -2.04 -3.89 0.16
N ARG A 101 -0.83 -4.09 -0.33
CA ARG A 101 0.33 -4.39 0.50
C ARG A 101 1.24 -3.18 0.59
N PHE A 102 1.37 -2.63 1.79
CA PHE A 102 2.26 -1.53 2.15
C PHE A 102 3.46 -2.10 2.90
N VAL A 103 4.68 -1.75 2.52
CA VAL A 103 5.90 -2.26 3.15
C VAL A 103 6.71 -1.11 3.72
N PHE A 104 7.10 -1.27 4.98
CA PHE A 104 7.91 -0.36 5.77
C PHE A 104 9.18 -1.07 6.24
N LYS A 105 10.19 -0.29 6.60
CA LYS A 105 11.43 -0.79 7.20
C LYS A 105 11.35 -0.58 8.71
N MET A 106 11.67 -1.62 9.50
CA MET A 106 11.49 -1.58 10.96
C MET A 106 12.42 -0.58 11.67
N ASP A 107 13.57 -0.26 11.09
CA ASP A 107 14.56 0.68 11.64
C ASP A 107 14.39 2.12 11.12
N ASP A 108 13.33 2.41 10.36
CA ASP A 108 13.04 3.75 9.83
C ASP A 108 12.04 4.49 10.73
N GLU A 109 12.54 5.37 11.59
CA GLU A 109 11.71 6.26 12.44
C GLU A 109 10.79 7.19 11.63
N SER A 110 11.10 7.42 10.35
CA SER A 110 10.25 8.21 9.46
C SER A 110 9.10 7.42 8.83
N HIS A 111 9.04 6.10 9.08
CA HIS A 111 8.01 5.17 8.63
C HIS A 111 7.65 5.34 7.15
N ARG A 112 8.65 5.57 6.29
CA ARG A 112 8.40 5.76 4.87
C ARG A 112 8.05 4.45 4.19
N LEU A 113 7.23 4.55 3.15
CA LEU A 113 6.95 3.40 2.31
C LEU A 113 8.19 3.01 1.50
N HIS A 114 8.52 1.73 1.56
CA HIS A 114 9.53 1.07 0.74
C HIS A 114 8.92 0.22 -0.36
N GLY A 115 7.63 -0.13 -0.24
CA GLY A 115 6.92 -0.84 -1.29
C GLY A 115 5.42 -0.70 -1.20
N LEU A 116 4.78 -0.79 -2.35
CA LEU A 116 3.33 -0.74 -2.52
C LEU A 116 2.93 -1.69 -3.65
N TRP A 117 1.98 -2.59 -3.38
CA TRP A 117 1.43 -3.49 -4.38
C TRP A 117 -0.09 -3.54 -4.32
N PHE A 118 -0.69 -3.58 -5.50
CA PHE A 118 -2.11 -3.85 -5.71
C PHE A 118 -2.22 -5.24 -6.31
N ASN A 119 -2.89 -6.14 -5.61
CA ASN A 119 -2.94 -7.53 -6.04
C ASN A 119 -4.37 -8.05 -6.06
N SER A 120 -4.87 -8.40 -7.24
CA SER A 120 -6.17 -9.01 -7.43
C SER A 120 -6.18 -9.92 -8.67
N PRO A 121 -7.14 -10.86 -8.77
CA PRO A 121 -7.34 -11.64 -9.99
C PRO A 121 -7.43 -10.78 -11.27
N LYS A 122 -8.17 -9.66 -11.25
CA LYS A 122 -8.30 -8.79 -12.44
C LYS A 122 -7.04 -8.02 -12.79
N LEU A 123 -6.14 -7.80 -11.83
CA LEU A 123 -4.86 -7.14 -12.08
C LEU A 123 -3.79 -8.12 -12.65
N ARG A 124 -4.01 -9.43 -12.53
CA ARG A 124 -3.08 -10.47 -13.04
C ARG A 124 -3.40 -10.97 -14.45
N SER A 125 -4.61 -10.70 -14.97
CA SER A 125 -5.08 -11.14 -16.29
C SER A 125 -4.67 -10.20 -17.43
#